data_AF-A0A9D6NC57-F1
#
_entry.id   AF-A0A9D6NC57-F1
#
_cell.length_a   1.000
_cell.length_b   1.000
_cell.length_c   1.000
_cell.angle_alpha   90.00
_cell.angle_beta   90.00
_cell.angle_gamma   90.00
#
_symmetry.space_group_name_H-M   'P 1'
#
loop_
_entity.id
_entity.type
_entity.pdbx_description
1 polymer ?
#
loop_
_entity_poly.entity_id
_entity_poly.type
_entity_poly.pdbx_seq_one_letter_code
_entity_poly.pdbx_strand_id
1 'polypeptide(L)'
;MRVLLLFLLAALGSCSSTSPEQQAADQRKQEILKEEADFEKEWAAAKKVEALDWTSPSQTSPMGFEVSVPQMRSLANDLYDRGAARVWCTGMEDFEGREICAEMVAELPSEEGKREKLFSYYNKLHGNEGESAEPDVGQKFLVFMLD
;
A
#
# COMPACT_ATOMS: atom_id res chain seq x y z
N MET A 1 43.38 47.35 -34.69
CA MET A 1 43.14 45.89 -34.67
C MET A 1 42.98 45.44 -33.22
N ARG A 2 41.75 45.21 -32.73
CA ARG A 2 41.45 44.52 -31.46
C ARG A 2 39.94 44.22 -31.37
N VAL A 3 39.63 43.05 -31.93
CA VAL A 3 38.60 42.06 -31.63
C VAL A 3 37.42 42.47 -30.74
N LEU A 4 36.24 42.54 -31.38
CA LEU A 4 34.90 42.42 -30.80
C LEU A 4 34.74 41.00 -30.20
N LEU A 5 34.50 40.88 -28.89
CA LEU A 5 34.06 39.61 -28.28
C LEU A 5 32.53 39.59 -28.29
N LEU A 6 31.95 38.89 -29.28
CA LEU A 6 30.55 38.45 -29.22
C LEU A 6 30.47 37.28 -28.23
N PHE A 7 29.82 37.49 -27.09
CA PHE A 7 29.34 36.39 -26.25
C PHE A 7 28.09 35.81 -26.90
N LEU A 8 28.28 34.70 -27.62
CA LEU A 8 27.19 33.87 -28.15
C LEU A 8 26.50 33.18 -26.97
N LEU A 9 25.28 33.62 -26.64
CA LEU A 9 24.36 32.90 -25.76
C LEU A 9 23.90 31.62 -26.49
N ALA A 10 24.48 30.48 -26.16
CA ALA A 10 23.95 29.18 -26.55
C ALA A 10 22.99 28.70 -25.45
N ALA A 11 21.72 29.10 -25.53
CA ALA A 11 20.65 28.49 -24.77
C ALA A 11 20.35 27.10 -25.36
N LEU A 12 21.11 26.09 -24.93
CA LEU A 12 20.75 24.69 -25.14
C LEU A 12 19.55 24.37 -24.25
N GLY A 13 18.36 24.74 -24.73
CA GLY A 13 17.09 24.26 -24.21
C GLY A 13 17.00 22.76 -24.46
N SER A 14 17.46 21.98 -23.47
CA SER A 14 17.32 20.54 -23.45
C SER A 14 15.83 20.22 -23.31
N CYS A 15 15.16 19.99 -24.44
CA CYS A 15 13.81 19.41 -24.47
C CYS A 15 13.92 18.00 -23.88
N SER A 16 13.75 17.88 -22.56
CA SER A 16 13.58 16.60 -21.88
C SER A 16 12.16 16.13 -22.17
N SER A 17 11.96 15.50 -23.33
CA SER A 17 10.71 14.79 -23.63
C SER A 17 10.67 13.52 -22.78
N THR A 18 9.94 13.56 -21.68
CA THR A 18 9.59 12.38 -20.87
C THR A 18 8.88 11.37 -21.77
N SER A 19 9.26 10.08 -21.72
CA SER A 19 8.58 9.05 -22.50
C SER A 19 7.14 8.83 -22.02
N PRO A 20 6.23 8.34 -22.87
CA PRO A 20 4.87 8.00 -22.44
C PRO A 20 4.83 7.02 -21.26
N GLU A 21 5.77 6.07 -21.18
CA GLU A 21 5.84 5.12 -20.05
C GLU A 21 6.23 5.81 -18.75
N GLN A 22 7.21 6.72 -18.79
CA GLN A 22 7.61 7.47 -17.61
C GLN A 22 6.49 8.39 -17.14
N GLN A 23 5.76 9.03 -18.07
CA GLN A 23 4.62 9.85 -17.72
C GLN A 23 3.50 9.03 -17.07
N ALA A 24 3.21 7.82 -17.56
CA ALA A 24 2.22 6.93 -16.97
C ALA A 24 2.65 6.46 -15.57
N ALA A 25 3.92 6.11 -15.38
CA ALA A 25 4.47 5.73 -14.07
C ALA A 25 4.41 6.89 -13.06
N ASP A 26 4.77 8.10 -13.49
CA ASP A 26 4.69 9.30 -12.65
C ASP A 26 3.23 9.62 -12.28
N GLN A 27 2.29 9.46 -13.22
CA GLN A 27 0.86 9.63 -12.95
C GLN A 27 0.36 8.61 -11.93
N ARG A 28 0.64 7.32 -12.13
CA ARG A 28 0.21 6.26 -11.17
C ARG A 28 0.81 6.51 -9.79
N LYS A 29 2.07 6.94 -9.70
CA LYS A 29 2.69 7.34 -8.44
C LYS A 29 1.91 8.46 -7.73
N GLN A 30 1.48 9.49 -8.45
CA GLN A 30 0.69 10.57 -7.85
C GLN A 30 -0.70 10.09 -7.40
N GLU A 31 -1.32 9.18 -8.15
CA GLU A 31 -2.60 8.56 -7.79
C GLU A 31 -2.47 7.77 -6.49
N ILE A 32 -1.47 6.90 -6.36
CA ILE A 32 -1.21 6.12 -5.14
C ILE A 32 -0.98 7.04 -3.94
N LEU A 33 -0.15 8.08 -4.09
CA LEU A 33 0.12 9.01 -2.99
C LEU A 33 -1.12 9.82 -2.58
N LYS A 34 -2.04 10.05 -3.52
CA LYS A 34 -3.32 10.69 -3.22
C LYS A 34 -4.27 9.72 -2.50
N GLU A 35 -4.41 8.49 -3.01
CA GLU A 35 -5.17 7.40 -2.38
C GLU A 35 -4.70 7.17 -0.94
N GLU A 36 -3.38 7.09 -0.73
CA GLU A 36 -2.75 6.99 0.59
C GLU A 36 -3.11 8.17 1.50
N ALA A 37 -3.08 9.40 1.00
CA ALA A 37 -3.40 10.58 1.79
C ALA A 37 -4.89 10.66 2.17
N ASP A 38 -5.78 10.12 1.34
CA ASP A 38 -7.20 10.01 1.65
C ASP A 38 -7.44 8.84 2.63
N PHE A 39 -6.80 7.69 2.42
CA PHE A 39 -6.81 6.57 3.35
C PHE A 39 -6.29 6.96 4.73
N GLU A 40 -5.20 7.73 4.85
CA GLU A 40 -4.66 8.18 6.14
C GLU A 40 -5.69 8.96 6.98
N LYS A 41 -6.56 9.76 6.35
CA LYS A 41 -7.60 10.53 7.04
C LYS A 41 -8.66 9.59 7.63
N GLU A 42 -9.09 8.61 6.85
CA GLU A 42 -10.08 7.62 7.27
C GLU A 42 -9.48 6.67 8.32
N TRP A 43 -8.25 6.22 8.08
CA TRP A 43 -7.46 5.37 8.96
C TRP A 43 -7.30 5.96 10.37
N ALA A 44 -7.09 7.27 10.49
CA ALA A 44 -6.95 7.93 11.78
C ALA A 44 -8.21 7.76 12.67
N ALA A 45 -9.40 7.75 12.07
CA ALA A 45 -10.68 7.59 12.76
C ALA A 45 -11.16 6.13 12.83
N ALA A 46 -10.60 5.24 12.00
CA ALA A 46 -11.04 3.86 11.90
C ALA A 46 -10.87 3.08 13.21
N LYS A 47 -11.91 2.30 13.55
CA LYS A 47 -11.82 1.23 14.55
C LYS A 47 -10.93 0.13 13.97
N LYS A 48 -9.85 -0.17 14.68
CA LYS A 48 -8.84 -1.15 14.27
C LYS A 48 -8.34 -1.93 15.48
N VAL A 49 -8.06 -3.21 15.26
CA VAL A 49 -7.53 -4.14 16.27
C VAL A 49 -6.32 -4.83 15.66
N GLU A 50 -5.27 -5.10 16.43
CA GLU A 50 -4.12 -5.84 15.93
C GLU A 50 -4.60 -7.24 15.48
N ALA A 51 -4.13 -7.71 14.32
CA ALA A 51 -4.69 -8.88 13.66
C ALA A 51 -4.52 -10.19 14.43
N LEU A 52 -3.40 -10.40 15.12
CA LEU A 52 -3.17 -11.58 15.95
C LEU A 52 -3.99 -11.55 17.25
N ASP A 53 -4.31 -10.36 17.77
CA ASP A 53 -5.27 -10.17 18.87
C ASP A 53 -6.72 -10.41 18.42
N TRP A 54 -7.11 -9.92 17.24
CA TRP A 54 -8.43 -10.16 16.64
C TRP A 54 -8.68 -11.63 16.39
N THR A 55 -7.68 -12.33 15.87
CA THR A 55 -7.75 -13.77 15.55
C THR A 55 -7.34 -14.67 16.72
N SER A 56 -7.25 -14.11 17.93
CA SER A 56 -6.89 -14.88 19.12
C SER A 56 -8.03 -15.84 19.53
N PRO A 57 -7.71 -17.06 20.02
CA PRO A 57 -8.70 -17.98 20.58
C PRO A 57 -9.51 -17.42 21.76
N SER A 58 -9.04 -16.34 22.40
CA SER A 58 -9.76 -15.69 23.50
C SER A 58 -10.89 -14.76 23.04
N GLN A 59 -10.97 -14.42 21.76
CA GLN A 59 -12.03 -13.58 21.22
C GLN A 59 -13.33 -14.38 21.07
N THR A 60 -14.45 -13.78 21.47
CA THR A 60 -15.71 -14.53 21.63
C THR A 60 -16.41 -14.85 20.31
N SER A 61 -16.22 -14.05 19.25
CA SER A 61 -16.80 -14.29 17.91
C SER A 61 -16.11 -13.46 16.79
N PRO A 62 -14.77 -13.49 16.62
CA PRO A 62 -14.17 -12.74 15.52
C PRO A 62 -14.55 -13.40 14.19
N MET A 63 -14.82 -12.59 13.17
CA MET A 63 -15.12 -13.05 11.82
C MET A 63 -14.42 -12.15 10.80
N GLY A 64 -13.94 -12.76 9.71
CA GLY A 64 -13.68 -12.03 8.47
C GLY A 64 -14.94 -12.03 7.61
N PHE A 65 -14.96 -11.19 6.58
CA PHE A 65 -16.12 -11.08 5.68
C PHE A 65 -16.33 -12.37 4.87
N GLU A 66 -15.45 -12.69 3.93
CA GLU A 66 -15.43 -13.97 3.19
C GLU A 66 -14.29 -14.91 3.61
N VAL A 67 -13.40 -14.43 4.49
CA VAL A 67 -12.23 -15.18 4.97
C VAL A 67 -12.41 -15.70 6.40
N SER A 68 -12.04 -16.97 6.64
CA SER A 68 -12.11 -17.56 7.99
C SER A 68 -11.03 -17.02 8.94
N VAL A 69 -11.29 -17.04 10.25
CA VAL A 69 -10.32 -16.60 11.28
C VAL A 69 -8.95 -17.29 11.18
N PRO A 70 -8.84 -18.61 10.94
CA PRO A 70 -7.53 -19.24 10.74
C PRO A 70 -6.79 -18.72 9.50
N GLN A 71 -7.50 -18.43 8.41
CA GLN A 71 -6.90 -17.85 7.20
C GLN A 71 -6.42 -16.42 7.46
N MET A 72 -7.22 -15.58 8.13
CA MET A 72 -6.80 -14.24 8.56
C MET A 72 -5.55 -14.30 9.44
N ARG A 73 -5.51 -15.25 10.40
CA ARG A 73 -4.34 -15.45 11.25
C ARG A 73 -3.11 -15.87 10.44
N SER A 74 -3.28 -16.75 9.47
CA SER A 74 -2.21 -17.16 8.56
C SER A 74 -1.69 -15.96 7.76
N LEU A 75 -2.60 -15.15 7.20
CA LEU A 75 -2.26 -13.93 6.47
C LEU A 75 -1.47 -12.95 7.35
N ALA A 76 -1.91 -12.72 8.59
CA ALA A 76 -1.19 -11.86 9.53
C ALA A 76 0.24 -12.33 9.79
N ASN A 77 0.43 -13.64 10.05
CA ASN A 77 1.76 -14.20 10.25
C ASN A 77 2.63 -14.07 8.99
N ASP A 78 2.09 -14.37 7.81
CA ASP A 78 2.81 -14.22 6.54
C ASP A 78 3.29 -12.77 6.33
N LEU A 79 2.45 -11.78 6.67
CA LEU A 79 2.79 -10.36 6.57
C LEU A 79 3.88 -9.97 7.58
N TYR A 80 3.78 -10.43 8.82
CA TYR A 80 4.83 -10.20 9.83
C TYR A 80 6.17 -10.84 9.43
N ASP A 81 6.17 -12.08 8.96
CA ASP A 81 7.37 -12.79 8.50
C ASP A 81 8.04 -12.10 7.30
N ARG A 82 7.27 -11.31 6.55
CA ARG A 82 7.73 -10.50 5.42
C ARG A 82 8.18 -9.10 5.80
N GLY A 83 8.05 -8.73 7.07
CA GLY A 83 8.56 -7.48 7.62
C GLY A 83 7.53 -6.38 7.81
N ALA A 84 6.23 -6.70 7.83
CA ALA A 84 5.22 -5.72 8.22
C ALA A 84 5.52 -5.20 9.63
N ALA A 85 5.44 -3.88 9.82
CA ALA A 85 5.65 -3.26 11.12
C ALA A 85 4.50 -3.60 12.08
N ARG A 86 3.27 -3.60 11.55
CA ARG A 86 2.03 -4.00 12.21
C ARG A 86 1.06 -4.56 11.18
N VAL A 87 0.16 -5.42 11.64
CA VAL A 87 -0.97 -5.90 10.84
C VAL A 87 -2.24 -5.65 11.63
N TRP A 88 -3.22 -5.04 10.99
CA TRP A 88 -4.46 -4.62 11.62
C TRP A 88 -5.66 -5.26 10.94
N CYS A 89 -6.68 -5.56 11.72
CA CYS A 89 -8.04 -5.79 11.26
C CYS A 89 -8.80 -4.46 11.35
N THR A 90 -9.51 -4.08 10.28
CA THR A 90 -10.30 -2.84 10.18
C THR A 90 -11.58 -3.07 9.34
N GLY A 91 -12.38 -2.02 9.14
CA GLY A 91 -13.66 -2.13 8.45
C GLY A 91 -14.64 -2.95 9.28
N MET A 92 -14.72 -2.62 10.57
CA MET A 92 -15.50 -3.38 11.55
C MET A 92 -16.99 -3.03 11.44
N GLU A 93 -17.83 -4.04 11.19
CA GLU A 93 -19.29 -3.91 11.11
C GLU A 93 -19.99 -4.94 12.00
N ASP A 94 -21.18 -4.61 12.53
CA ASP A 94 -22.02 -5.59 13.22
C ASP A 94 -22.90 -6.32 12.20
N PHE A 95 -22.82 -7.65 12.21
CA PHE A 95 -23.65 -8.52 11.41
C PHE A 95 -24.24 -9.61 12.31
N GLU A 96 -25.56 -9.56 12.51
CA GLU A 96 -26.30 -10.49 13.36
C GLU A 96 -25.72 -10.60 14.80
N GLY A 97 -25.27 -9.47 15.37
CA GLY A 97 -24.70 -9.43 16.71
C GLY A 97 -23.27 -9.98 16.82
N ARG A 98 -22.57 -10.09 15.70
CA ARG A 98 -21.15 -10.41 15.62
C ARG A 98 -20.41 -9.30 14.89
N GLU A 99 -19.24 -8.96 15.38
CA GLU A 99 -18.38 -8.00 14.70
C GLU A 99 -17.57 -8.71 13.60
N ILE A 100 -17.71 -8.22 12.38
CA ILE A 100 -17.01 -8.69 11.19
C ILE A 100 -15.96 -7.66 10.80
N CYS A 101 -14.78 -8.14 10.42
CA CYS A 101 -13.71 -7.35 9.82
C CYS A 101 -13.75 -7.49 8.29
N ALA A 102 -13.77 -6.38 7.56
CA ALA A 102 -13.75 -6.38 6.09
C ALA A 102 -12.34 -6.34 5.49
N GLU A 103 -11.34 -5.85 6.24
CA GLU A 103 -10.01 -5.56 5.68
C GLU A 103 -8.89 -5.92 6.66
N MET A 104 -7.78 -6.41 6.12
CA MET A 104 -6.50 -6.46 6.83
C MET A 104 -5.52 -5.45 6.25
N VAL A 105 -4.89 -4.64 7.11
CA VAL A 105 -3.96 -3.58 6.69
C VAL A 105 -2.57 -3.89 7.23
N ALA A 106 -1.58 -3.99 6.34
CA ALA A 106 -0.18 -4.09 6.70
C ALA A 106 0.46 -2.70 6.75
N GLU A 107 0.94 -2.29 7.92
CA GLU A 107 1.83 -1.14 8.06
C GLU A 107 3.22 -1.48 7.52
N LEU A 108 3.68 -0.73 6.54
CA LEU A 108 4.97 -0.91 5.92
C LEU A 108 6.10 -0.41 6.83
N PRO A 109 7.24 -1.13 6.91
CA PRO A 109 8.41 -0.63 7.63
C PRO A 109 8.90 0.69 7.02
N SER A 110 9.46 1.60 7.81
CA SER A 110 9.95 2.90 7.30
C SER A 110 11.16 2.79 6.36
N GLU A 111 11.87 1.65 6.39
CA GLU A 111 13.02 1.38 5.55
C GLU A 111 12.58 0.73 4.23
N GLU A 112 12.79 1.43 3.10
CA GLU A 112 12.39 1.01 1.76
C GLU A 112 12.87 -0.42 1.41
N GLY A 113 14.15 -0.73 1.68
CA GLY A 113 14.73 -2.05 1.40
C GLY A 113 14.13 -3.22 2.19
N LYS A 114 13.24 -2.96 3.17
CA LYS A 114 12.52 -4.00 3.92
C LYS A 114 11.12 -4.28 3.37
N ARG A 115 10.64 -3.51 2.38
CA ARG A 115 9.26 -3.59 1.87
C ARG A 115 9.09 -4.54 0.70
N GLU A 116 10.15 -4.84 -0.03
CA GLU A 116 10.11 -5.63 -1.29
C GLU A 116 9.31 -6.94 -1.14
N LYS A 117 9.51 -7.67 -0.04
CA LYS A 117 8.83 -8.94 0.22
C LYS A 117 7.33 -8.79 0.46
N LEU A 118 6.88 -7.65 0.99
CA LEU A 118 5.46 -7.35 1.20
C LEU A 118 4.81 -7.00 -0.12
N PHE A 119 5.41 -6.11 -0.92
CA PHE A 119 4.90 -5.76 -2.25
C PHE A 119 4.85 -6.97 -3.19
N SER A 120 5.89 -7.80 -3.19
CA SER A 120 5.89 -9.03 -4.00
C SER A 120 4.76 -9.98 -3.60
N TYR A 121 4.45 -10.08 -2.29
CA TYR A 121 3.36 -10.91 -1.80
C TYR A 121 1.99 -10.30 -2.11
N TYR A 122 1.82 -9.00 -1.89
CA TYR A 122 0.61 -8.25 -2.23
C TYR A 122 0.26 -8.38 -3.71
N ASN A 123 1.22 -8.09 -4.60
CA ASN A 123 1.03 -8.20 -6.04
C ASN A 123 0.78 -9.65 -6.52
N LYS A 124 1.22 -10.65 -5.75
CA LYS A 124 0.90 -12.06 -6.06
C LYS A 124 -0.55 -12.40 -5.70
N LEU A 125 -1.07 -11.82 -4.62
CA LEU A 125 -2.45 -12.06 -4.17
C LEU A 125 -3.46 -11.25 -4.97
N HIS A 126 -3.14 -9.99 -5.30
CA HIS A 126 -4.04 -9.05 -5.96
C HIS A 126 -3.78 -8.87 -7.46
N GLY A 127 -2.66 -9.38 -7.98
CA GLY A 127 -2.31 -9.26 -9.40
C GLY A 127 -3.25 -10.10 -10.27
N ASN A 128 -4.34 -9.50 -10.74
CA ASN A 128 -5.17 -10.06 -11.79
C ASN A 128 -4.48 -9.92 -13.16
N GLU A 129 -4.82 -10.79 -14.11
CA GLU A 129 -4.36 -10.67 -15.49
C GLU A 129 -4.78 -9.30 -16.07
N GLY A 130 -3.82 -8.41 -16.29
CA GLY A 130 -4.03 -7.09 -16.89
C GLY A 130 -3.91 -5.90 -15.93
N GLU A 131 -3.78 -6.13 -14.62
CA GLU A 131 -3.46 -5.08 -13.66
C GLU A 131 -1.95 -4.88 -13.53
N SER A 132 -1.53 -3.62 -13.41
CA SER A 132 -0.13 -3.29 -13.18
C SER A 132 0.21 -3.61 -11.73
N ALA A 133 1.37 -4.22 -11.50
CA ALA A 133 1.87 -4.45 -10.14
C ALA A 133 1.92 -3.14 -9.35
N GLU A 134 1.45 -3.15 -8.11
CA GLU A 134 1.51 -2.02 -7.19
C GLU A 134 2.99 -1.67 -6.94
N PRO A 135 3.45 -0.47 -7.31
CA PRO A 135 4.82 -0.05 -7.06
C PRO A 135 4.98 0.47 -5.61
N ASP A 136 6.16 0.29 -5.04
CA ASP A 136 6.55 1.00 -3.83
C ASP A 136 6.93 2.44 -4.19
N VAL A 137 6.06 3.38 -3.85
CA VAL A 137 6.28 4.82 -4.10
C VAL A 137 6.36 5.62 -2.80
N GLY A 138 6.51 4.92 -1.67
CA GLY A 138 6.62 5.53 -0.34
C GLY A 138 5.31 5.56 0.46
N GLN A 139 4.25 4.88 0.00
CA GLN A 139 3.05 4.65 0.81
C GLN A 139 3.39 3.91 2.12
N LYS A 140 2.53 4.03 3.12
CA LYS A 140 2.72 3.48 4.47
C LYS A 140 1.88 2.21 4.69
N PHE A 141 0.86 1.97 3.87
CA PHE A 141 -0.04 0.84 4.04
C PHE A 141 -0.15 -0.01 2.77
N LEU A 142 -0.46 -1.29 2.98
CA LEU A 142 -1.04 -2.18 1.96
C LEU A 142 -2.34 -2.74 2.53
N VAL A 143 -3.42 -2.66 1.74
CA VAL A 143 -4.78 -3.03 2.17
C VAL A 143 -5.19 -4.34 1.50
N PHE A 144 -5.46 -5.35 2.30
CA PHE A 144 -5.92 -6.67 1.86
C PHE A 144 -7.42 -6.79 2.17
N MET A 145 -8.25 -6.72 1.14
CA MET A 145 -9.68 -6.99 1.25
C MET A 145 -9.89 -8.44 1.68
N LEU A 146 -10.90 -8.69 2.53
CA LEU A 146 -11.27 -10.02 3.01
C LEU A 146 -12.52 -10.57 2.29
N ASP A 147 -12.71 -10.18 1.04
CA ASP A 147 -13.74 -10.68 0.13
C ASP A 147 -13.31 -11.95 -0.64
#